data_AF-A0A2K1IUH0-F1
#
_entry.id   AF-A0A2K1IUH0-F1
#
_cell.length_a   1.000
_cell.length_b   1.000
_cell.length_c   1.000
_cell.angle_alpha   90.00
_cell.angle_beta   90.00
_cell.angle_gamma   90.00
#
_symmetry.space_group_name_H-M   'P 1'
#
loop_
_entity.id
_entity.type
_entity.pdbx_description
1 polymer ?
#
loop_
_entity_poly.entity_id
_entity_poly.type
_entity_poly.pdbx_seq_one_letter_code
_entity_poly.pdbx_strand_id
1 'polypeptide(L)'
;TSLPKELSNLTLLVIICLWCSSLIVMLKKFRNLISLIILNMKGCLNLIFWPNELFNFRSLTTFNVRRYLRLKSLPNKLDNFTNLTSFHNSNY
;
A
#
# COMPACT_ATOMS: atom_id res chain seq x y z
N THR A 1 15.55 -6.84 -12.26
CA THR A 1 15.92 -7.55 -11.02
C THR A 1 14.67 -8.16 -10.42
N SER A 2 14.66 -9.48 -10.23
CA SER A 2 13.57 -10.18 -9.54
C SER A 2 13.59 -9.85 -8.04
N LEU A 3 12.42 -9.77 -7.43
CA LEU A 3 12.30 -9.66 -5.98
C LEU A 3 12.75 -11.00 -5.35
N PRO A 4 13.56 -11.00 -4.29
CA PRO A 4 13.92 -12.20 -3.54
C PRO A 4 12.69 -13.07 -3.21
N LYS A 5 12.80 -14.39 -3.36
CA LYS A 5 11.70 -15.33 -3.05
C LYS A 5 11.23 -15.22 -1.60
N GLU A 6 12.12 -14.84 -0.67
CA GLU A 6 11.74 -14.67 0.73
C GLU A 6 10.74 -13.51 0.90
N LEU A 7 10.85 -12.47 0.08
CA LEU A 7 9.92 -11.33 0.14
C LEU A 7 8.53 -11.72 -0.37
N SER A 8 8.38 -12.59 -1.36
CA SER A 8 7.06 -13.01 -1.88
C SER A 8 6.17 -13.73 -0.87
N ASN A 9 6.74 -14.20 0.24
CA ASN A 9 6.02 -14.88 1.33
C ASN A 9 5.70 -13.95 2.50
N LEU A 10 5.97 -12.64 2.39
CA LEU A 10 5.63 -11.69 3.45
C LEU A 10 4.13 -11.56 3.62
N THR A 11 3.65 -11.94 4.81
CA THR A 11 2.26 -11.77 5.23
C THR A 11 2.01 -10.37 5.78
N LEU A 12 3.03 -9.66 6.25
CA LEU A 12 2.91 -8.32 6.82
C LEU A 12 4.01 -7.40 6.26
N LEU A 13 3.60 -6.23 5.77
CA LEU A 13 4.52 -5.19 5.28
C LEU A 13 4.13 -3.83 5.89
N VAL A 14 5.04 -3.28 6.69
CA VAL A 14 4.93 -1.92 7.20
C VAL A 14 5.75 -1.00 6.31
N ILE A 15 5.09 -0.02 5.69
CA ILE A 15 5.73 0.99 4.85
C ILE A 15 5.72 2.33 5.60
N ILE A 16 6.88 2.76 6.07
CA ILE A 16 7.07 4.10 6.62
C ILE A 16 7.66 4.97 5.51
N CYS A 17 6.87 5.86 4.93
CA CYS A 17 7.32 6.70 3.82
C CYS A 17 7.31 8.19 4.19
N LEU A 18 8.48 8.73 4.48
CA LEU A 18 8.67 10.17 4.74
C LEU A 18 8.75 10.98 3.43
N TRP A 19 9.17 10.33 2.33
CA TRP A 19 9.27 10.92 1.00
C TRP A 19 8.61 10.02 -0.06
N CYS A 20 7.39 10.38 -0.47
CA CYS A 20 6.55 9.53 -1.32
C CYS A 20 7.02 9.36 -2.78
N SER A 21 8.05 10.09 -3.22
CA SER A 21 8.73 9.82 -4.50
C SER A 21 9.32 8.41 -4.54
N SER A 22 9.80 7.90 -3.40
CA SER A 22 10.35 6.55 -3.27
C SER A 22 9.27 5.46 -3.19
N LEU A 23 8.03 5.84 -2.86
CA LEU A 23 6.94 4.89 -2.65
C LEU A 23 6.52 4.14 -3.91
N ILE A 24 6.40 4.87 -5.04
CA ILE A 24 6.04 4.28 -6.33
C ILE A 24 7.11 3.27 -6.75
N VAL A 25 8.39 3.64 -6.61
CA VAL A 25 9.53 2.77 -6.91
C VAL A 25 9.50 1.52 -6.01
N MET A 26 9.16 1.69 -4.74
CA MET A 26 9.08 0.60 -3.78
C MET A 26 7.92 -0.36 -4.08
N LEU A 27 6.73 0.15 -4.37
CA LEU A 27 5.56 -0.68 -4.69
C LEU A 27 5.71 -1.42 -6.01
N LYS A 28 6.40 -0.84 -7.01
CA LYS A 28 6.78 -1.57 -8.23
C LYS A 28 7.63 -2.80 -7.94
N LYS A 29 8.55 -2.72 -6.96
CA LYS A 29 9.33 -3.87 -6.52
C LYS A 29 8.45 -4.90 -5.80
N PHE A 30 7.46 -4.44 -5.05
CA PHE A 30 6.55 -5.28 -4.27
C PHE A 30 5.31 -5.76 -5.02
N ARG A 31 5.17 -5.50 -6.32
CA ARG A 31 3.97 -5.90 -7.10
C ARG A 31 3.65 -7.41 -7.03
N ASN A 32 4.63 -8.24 -6.68
CA ASN A 32 4.53 -9.70 -6.60
C ASN A 32 4.21 -10.22 -5.19
N LEU A 33 3.98 -9.35 -4.19
CA LEU A 33 3.61 -9.75 -2.83
C LEU A 33 2.15 -10.20 -2.76
N ILE A 34 1.86 -11.36 -3.35
CA ILE A 34 0.50 -11.90 -3.43
C ILE A 34 -0.06 -12.29 -2.06
N SER A 35 0.80 -12.61 -1.09
CA SER A 35 0.45 -13.10 0.25
C SER A 35 0.29 -11.98 1.30
N LEU A 36 0.42 -10.71 0.89
CA LEU A 36 0.37 -9.59 1.80
C LEU A 36 -1.02 -9.41 2.43
N ILE A 37 -1.11 -9.50 3.76
CA ILE A 37 -2.34 -9.38 4.54
C ILE A 37 -2.54 -7.95 5.05
N ILE A 38 -1.46 -7.29 5.50
CA ILE A 38 -1.51 -5.96 6.10
C ILE A 38 -0.56 -5.00 5.38
N LEU A 39 -1.10 -3.88 4.91
CA LEU A 39 -0.38 -2.76 4.33
C LEU A 39 -0.60 -1.52 5.19
N ASN A 40 0.46 -1.08 5.88
CA ASN A 40 0.42 0.14 6.68
C ASN A 40 1.27 1.24 6.03
N MET A 41 0.60 2.31 5.63
CA MET A 41 1.16 3.52 4.99
C MET A 41 0.86 4.77 5.82
N LYS A 42 0.61 4.62 7.12
CA LYS A 42 0.34 5.74 8.03
C LYS A 42 1.48 6.76 7.97
N GLY A 43 1.15 8.03 7.81
CA GLY A 43 2.13 9.12 7.79
C GLY A 43 2.84 9.32 6.45
N CYS A 44 2.32 8.78 5.35
CA CYS A 44 2.80 9.10 4.00
C CYS A 44 2.38 10.53 3.59
N LEU A 45 3.05 11.54 4.16
CA LEU A 45 2.65 12.96 4.05
C LEU A 45 2.66 13.49 2.61
N ASN A 46 3.57 12.98 1.79
CA ASN A 46 3.80 13.44 0.42
C ASN A 46 3.02 12.66 -0.64
N LEU A 47 2.10 11.77 -0.26
CA LEU A 47 1.34 10.97 -1.21
C LEU A 47 0.28 11.84 -1.88
N ILE A 48 0.44 12.10 -3.19
CA ILE A 48 -0.50 12.93 -3.96
C ILE A 48 -1.53 12.05 -4.70
N PHE A 49 -1.08 10.91 -5.20
CA PHE A 49 -1.87 9.96 -5.98
C PHE A 49 -1.59 8.52 -5.56
N TRP A 50 -2.56 7.65 -5.76
CA TRP A 50 -2.41 6.22 -5.53
C TRP A 50 -1.66 5.53 -6.66
N PRO A 51 -0.62 4.74 -6.36
CA PRO A 51 0.07 3.91 -7.35
C PRO A 51 -0.81 2.74 -7.78
N ASN A 52 -0.89 2.48 -9.08
CA ASN A 52 -1.68 1.37 -9.63
C ASN A 52 -1.21 0.00 -9.12
N GLU A 53 0.07 -0.12 -8.79
CA GLU A 53 0.69 -1.36 -8.28
C GLU A 53 0.14 -1.76 -6.90
N LEU A 54 -0.44 -0.82 -6.15
CA LEU A 54 -1.07 -1.06 -4.86
C LEU A 54 -2.23 -2.07 -4.97
N PHE A 55 -2.94 -2.09 -6.10
CA PHE A 55 -4.13 -2.92 -6.30
C PHE A 55 -3.80 -4.37 -6.69
N ASN A 56 -2.53 -4.76 -6.67
CA ASN A 56 -2.10 -6.14 -6.93
C ASN A 56 -2.11 -7.02 -5.68
N PHE A 57 -2.27 -6.45 -4.48
CA PHE A 57 -2.28 -7.18 -3.20
C PHE A 57 -3.62 -7.86 -2.97
N ARG A 58 -3.82 -9.03 -3.59
CA ARG A 58 -5.10 -9.77 -3.53
C ARG A 58 -5.45 -10.30 -2.14
N SER A 59 -4.46 -10.66 -1.32
CA SER A 59 -4.69 -11.17 0.05
C SER A 59 -4.86 -10.08 1.10
N LEU A 60 -4.87 -8.80 0.70
CA LEU A 60 -4.88 -7.68 1.63
C LEU A 60 -6.21 -7.62 2.39
N THR A 61 -6.15 -7.78 3.71
CA THR A 61 -7.30 -7.65 4.61
C THR A 61 -7.31 -6.32 5.35
N THR A 62 -6.13 -5.73 5.58
CA THR A 62 -6.00 -4.48 6.34
C THR A 62 -5.17 -3.47 5.58
N PHE A 63 -5.76 -2.30 5.33
CA PHE A 63 -5.10 -1.19 4.67
C PHE A 63 -5.20 0.09 5.52
N ASN A 64 -4.05 0.62 5.92
CA ASN A 64 -3.96 1.83 6.73
C ASN A 64 -3.25 2.95 5.97
N VAL A 65 -3.95 4.06 5.79
CA VAL A 65 -3.45 5.29 5.20
C VAL A 65 -3.82 6.48 6.07
N ARG A 66 -3.70 6.37 7.39
CA ARG A 66 -3.95 7.55 8.25
C ARG A 66 -2.85 8.60 8.10
N ARG A 67 -3.18 9.86 8.36
CA ARG A 67 -2.28 11.01 8.40
C ARG A 67 -1.55 11.27 7.08
N TYR A 68 -2.25 11.17 5.94
CA TYR A 68 -1.76 11.77 4.70
C TYR A 68 -2.14 13.26 4.68
N LEU A 69 -1.30 14.10 4.07
CA LEU A 69 -1.55 15.55 4.00
C LEU A 69 -1.88 16.03 2.58
N ARG A 70 -1.36 15.35 1.55
CA ARG A 70 -1.39 15.84 0.16
C ARG A 70 -2.24 15.00 -0.79
N LEU A 71 -2.89 13.94 -0.29
CA LEU A 71 -3.68 13.04 -1.12
C LEU A 71 -4.98 13.74 -1.52
N LYS A 72 -5.21 13.86 -2.83
CA LYS A 72 -6.38 14.56 -3.37
C LYS A 72 -7.69 13.79 -3.21
N SER A 73 -7.62 12.46 -3.32
CA SER A 73 -8.77 11.59 -3.25
C SER A 73 -8.37 10.17 -2.87
N LEU A 74 -9.32 9.39 -2.37
CA LEU A 74 -9.17 7.94 -2.28
C LEU A 74 -9.10 7.31 -3.68
N PRO A 75 -8.59 6.07 -3.81
CA PRO A 75 -8.52 5.42 -5.11
C PRO A 75 -9.87 4.84 -5.49
N ASN A 76 -10.29 5.04 -6.74
CA ASN A 76 -11.51 4.45 -7.28
C ASN A 76 -11.44 2.91 -7.41
N LYS A 77 -10.25 2.32 -7.20
CA LYS A 77 -9.97 0.89 -7.32
C LYS A 77 -9.89 0.20 -5.95
N LEU A 78 -10.45 0.77 -4.88
CA LEU A 78 -10.52 0.08 -3.58
C LEU A 78 -11.27 -1.26 -3.70
N ASP A 79 -12.25 -1.34 -4.60
CA ASP A 79 -13.01 -2.56 -4.89
C ASP A 79 -12.14 -3.72 -5.43
N ASN A 80 -10.92 -3.44 -5.91
CA ASN A 80 -9.98 -4.49 -6.32
C ASN A 80 -9.43 -5.28 -5.12
N PHE A 81 -9.54 -4.74 -3.90
CA PHE A 81 -9.17 -5.46 -2.69
C PHE A 81 -10.32 -6.35 -2.21
N THR A 82 -10.53 -7.45 -2.92
CA THR A 82 -11.67 -8.37 -2.67
C THR A 82 -11.71 -8.95 -1.25
N ASN A 83 -10.57 -8.97 -0.54
CA ASN A 83 -10.45 -9.51 0.81
C ASN A 83 -10.34 -8.42 1.89
N LEU A 84 -10.50 -7.14 1.54
CA LEU A 84 -10.34 -6.03 2.48
C LEU A 84 -11.47 -6.02 3.50
N THR A 85 -11.13 -6.22 4.78
CA THR A 85 -12.09 -6.18 5.90
C THR A 85 -11.90 -4.94 6.77
N SER A 86 -10.71 -4.32 6.72
CA SER A 86 -10.38 -3.15 7.53
C SER A 86 -9.66 -2.10 6.70
N PHE A 87 -10.33 -0.96 6.49
CA PHE A 87 -9.76 0.21 5.87
C PHE A 87 -9.68 1.36 6.87
N HIS A 88 -8.49 1.93 7.03
CA HIS A 88 -8.25 3.06 7.93
C HIS A 88 -7.75 4.27 7.14
N ASN A 89 -8.66 5.21 6.88
CA ASN A 89 -8.37 6.52 6.32
C ASN A 89 -8.81 7.61 7.30
N SER A 90 -7.88 8.49 7.68
CA SER A 90 -8.17 9.69 8.47
C SER A 90 -7.03 10.68 8.22
N ASN A 91 -7.36 11.96 8.09
CA ASN A 91 -6.36 13.02 8.01
C ASN A 91 -5.96 13.57 9.39
N TYR A 92 -6.66 13.12 10.43
CA TYR A 92 -6.52 13.54 11.82
C TYR A 92 -5.94 12.38 12.64
#